data_AF-A0A6J0ZNJ1-F1
#
_entry.id   AF-A0A6J0ZNJ1-F1
#
_cell.length_a   1.000
_cell.length_b   1.000
_cell.length_c   1.000
_cell.angle_alpha   90.00
_cell.angle_beta   90.00
_cell.angle_gamma   90.00
#
_symmetry.space_group_name_H-M   'P 1'
#
loop_
_entity.id
_entity.type
_entity.pdbx_description
1 polymer ?
#
loop_
_entity_poly.entity_id
_entity_poly.type
_entity_poly.pdbx_seq_one_letter_code
_entity_poly.pdbx_strand_id
1 'polypeptide(L)'
;MLVELSDDDPFFDKKKRLLNDQGFGVKETVHIKSSLDPASLSTILNQMLQIARIIHLDEVDLYFGQIDGMGLYSPRNEMEALNSMLSLINTSFSSQVHMQTHALQDLQDAIVKRIHEFGAKYKVENKIDKSYNCDKEKRLVEWAENNGVKTRLQIAYIEGAGRGAIAMEDLEVGDIAMEIPASIIISEDLVHKSDMYQILEKIDGMSSETMLLLWTMKEKHNCNSQFKIYFDTLPENFNTGLSFGVEAIMALDGTLLFEEIMQAKEHLRVQYDEVFPALSKDHPDIFPEKHYTWEQFLWACELWYANSMKIMFADGKLRTCLIPVAGFLNHSLHPHIVHYGKVDSATNSLKFSLSSPCSVGEQCCLSYGRFSGSHLVTFYGFLPQGDNPYDVIPLDFDVDSTDDCPLSNWTTHMVRGTWLSNNQSIFYYGLPSPLLDFLRRARSPMPLTKTLIEANLEVDKQVLEDLQSTFNDMLENLGDTDLVDRKNASWDVKLALEFKEMQRRIFSSITTSCSTGVQLVEYELSKCKAEDKDKVLAR
;
A
#
# COMPACT_ATOMS: atom_id res chain seq x y z
N MET A 1 -5.97 -19.13 -23.98
CA MET A 1 -5.28 -18.04 -23.26
C MET A 1 -4.49 -18.66 -22.13
N LEU A 2 -3.23 -18.30 -21.96
CA LEU A 2 -2.39 -18.85 -20.88
C LEU A 2 -2.44 -17.89 -19.70
N VAL A 3 -2.79 -18.41 -18.52
CA VAL A 3 -2.68 -17.71 -17.24
C VAL A 3 -1.63 -18.44 -16.43
N GLU A 4 -0.59 -17.73 -15.99
CA GLU A 4 0.61 -18.33 -15.39
C GLU A 4 1.03 -17.57 -14.13
N LEU A 5 1.32 -18.32 -13.07
CA LEU A 5 2.04 -17.83 -11.90
C LEU A 5 3.54 -17.82 -12.21
N SER A 6 4.18 -16.65 -12.06
CA SER A 6 5.62 -16.46 -12.32
C SER A 6 6.48 -17.28 -11.37
N ASP A 7 7.50 -17.98 -11.87
CA ASP A 7 8.47 -18.72 -11.07
C ASP A 7 9.31 -17.81 -10.14
N ASP A 8 9.43 -16.52 -10.48
CA ASP A 8 10.13 -15.50 -9.67
C ASP A 8 9.24 -14.88 -8.57
N ASP A 9 7.99 -15.35 -8.39
CA ASP A 9 7.10 -14.82 -7.35
C ASP A 9 7.61 -15.19 -5.94
N PRO A 10 7.77 -14.21 -5.02
CA PRO A 10 8.31 -14.48 -3.68
C PRO A 10 7.42 -15.42 -2.85
N PHE A 11 6.15 -15.58 -3.22
CA PHE A 11 5.18 -16.46 -2.56
C PHE A 11 4.76 -17.64 -3.46
N PHE A 12 5.59 -17.99 -4.45
CA PHE A 12 5.29 -19.02 -5.44
C PHE A 12 4.74 -20.31 -4.83
N ASP A 13 5.42 -20.88 -3.84
CA ASP A 13 5.01 -22.15 -3.23
C ASP A 13 3.67 -22.06 -2.51
N LYS A 14 3.38 -20.93 -1.85
CA LYS A 14 2.09 -20.71 -1.16
C LYS A 14 0.96 -20.57 -2.18
N LYS A 15 1.15 -19.74 -3.20
CA LYS A 15 0.16 -19.53 -4.28
C LYS A 15 -0.07 -20.78 -5.11
N LYS A 16 0.98 -21.55 -5.42
CA LYS A 16 0.90 -22.84 -6.10
C LYS A 16 0.06 -23.85 -5.35
N ARG A 17 0.21 -23.94 -4.01
CA ARG A 17 -0.66 -24.81 -3.19
C ARG A 17 -2.12 -24.37 -3.29
N LEU A 18 -2.40 -23.07 -3.13
CA LEU A 18 -3.75 -22.54 -3.27
C LEU A 18 -4.38 -22.80 -4.65
N LEU A 19 -3.59 -22.67 -5.72
CA LEU A 19 -4.04 -23.02 -7.07
C LEU A 19 -4.41 -24.51 -7.15
N ASN A 20 -3.53 -25.39 -6.68
CA ASN A 20 -3.77 -26.84 -6.72
C ASN A 20 -4.98 -27.26 -5.87
N ASP A 21 -5.18 -26.64 -4.71
CA ASP A 21 -6.33 -26.89 -3.82
C ASP A 21 -7.65 -26.48 -4.48
N GLN A 22 -7.63 -25.51 -5.40
CA GLN A 22 -8.77 -25.11 -6.23
C GLN A 22 -8.85 -25.86 -7.56
N GLY A 23 -7.98 -26.86 -7.79
CA GLY A 23 -7.98 -27.68 -8.99
C GLY A 23 -7.30 -27.04 -10.21
N PHE A 24 -6.47 -26.01 -10.00
CA PHE A 24 -5.71 -25.32 -11.03
C PHE A 24 -4.22 -25.64 -10.95
N GLY A 25 -3.55 -25.73 -12.09
CA GLY A 25 -2.10 -25.76 -12.20
C GLY A 25 -1.47 -24.37 -12.16
N VAL A 26 -0.13 -24.35 -12.11
CA VAL A 26 0.68 -23.11 -12.18
C VAL A 26 0.58 -22.45 -13.56
N LYS A 27 0.38 -23.25 -14.61
CA LYS A 27 0.20 -22.83 -16.00
C LYS A 27 -1.15 -23.35 -16.48
N GLU A 28 -2.15 -22.48 -16.51
CA GLU A 28 -3.51 -22.84 -16.89
C GLU A 28 -3.86 -22.32 -18.28
N THR A 29 -4.35 -23.22 -19.13
CA THR A 29 -4.80 -22.87 -20.48
C THR A 29 -6.32 -22.78 -20.49
N VAL A 30 -6.82 -21.56 -20.54
CA VAL A 30 -8.26 -21.30 -20.66
C VAL A 30 -8.64 -21.35 -22.14
N HIS A 31 -9.47 -22.33 -22.50
CA HIS A 31 -9.97 -22.52 -23.86
C HIS A 31 -11.23 -21.68 -24.12
N ILE A 32 -11.11 -20.70 -24.99
CA ILE A 32 -12.23 -19.83 -25.40
C ILE A 32 -12.83 -20.41 -26.68
N LYS A 33 -14.12 -20.80 -26.61
CA LYS A 33 -14.87 -21.28 -27.79
C LYS A 33 -15.21 -20.10 -28.71
N SER A 34 -15.39 -20.37 -30.00
CA SER A 34 -15.72 -19.34 -31.01
C SER A 34 -17.08 -18.66 -30.81
N SER A 35 -18.01 -19.32 -30.10
CA SER A 35 -19.27 -18.75 -29.65
C SER A 35 -19.45 -19.03 -28.17
N LEU A 36 -19.73 -18.00 -27.37
CA LEU A 36 -20.02 -18.12 -25.95
C LEU A 36 -21.50 -17.82 -25.73
N ASP A 37 -22.24 -18.79 -25.21
CA ASP A 37 -23.51 -18.46 -24.57
C ASP A 37 -23.25 -17.73 -23.23
N PRO A 38 -24.22 -16.97 -22.70
CA PRO A 38 -24.02 -16.18 -21.48
C PRO A 38 -23.58 -17.00 -20.25
N ALA A 39 -24.02 -18.26 -20.13
CA ALA A 39 -23.63 -19.11 -19.01
C ALA A 39 -22.17 -19.56 -19.16
N SER A 40 -21.77 -20.02 -20.35
CA SER A 40 -20.37 -20.35 -20.65
C SER A 40 -19.42 -19.16 -20.44
N LEU A 41 -19.83 -17.95 -20.84
CA LEU A 41 -19.05 -16.73 -20.62
C LEU A 41 -18.84 -16.46 -19.13
N SER A 42 -19.92 -16.52 -18.33
CA SER A 42 -19.82 -16.33 -16.88
C SER A 42 -18.92 -17.37 -16.22
N THR A 43 -18.98 -18.63 -16.66
CA THR A 43 -18.13 -19.71 -16.13
C THR A 43 -16.65 -19.44 -16.42
N ILE A 44 -16.30 -19.13 -17.68
CA ILE A 44 -14.92 -18.83 -18.07
C ILE A 44 -14.40 -17.60 -17.32
N LEU A 45 -15.22 -16.55 -17.24
CA LEU A 45 -14.86 -15.32 -16.56
C LEU A 45 -14.60 -15.56 -15.07
N ASN A 46 -15.45 -16.34 -14.39
CA ASN A 46 -15.27 -16.66 -12.99
C ASN A 46 -14.03 -17.55 -12.75
N GLN A 47 -13.77 -18.51 -13.64
CA GLN A 47 -12.57 -19.34 -13.58
C GLN A 47 -11.29 -18.49 -13.73
N MET A 48 -11.24 -17.63 -14.75
CA MET A 48 -10.10 -16.74 -14.97
C MET A 48 -9.88 -15.80 -13.77
N LEU A 49 -10.97 -15.24 -13.24
CA LEU A 49 -10.91 -14.33 -12.10
C LEU A 49 -10.41 -15.04 -10.84
N GLN A 50 -10.84 -16.28 -10.59
CA GLN A 50 -10.37 -17.07 -9.46
C GLN A 50 -8.87 -17.34 -9.53
N ILE A 51 -8.36 -17.72 -10.71
CA ILE A 51 -6.91 -17.92 -10.92
C ILE A 51 -6.16 -16.59 -10.75
N ALA A 52 -6.64 -15.52 -11.38
CA ALA A 52 -5.98 -14.20 -11.33
C ALA A 52 -5.91 -13.66 -9.89
N ARG A 53 -6.98 -13.81 -9.10
CA ARG A 53 -6.98 -13.42 -7.69
C ARG A 53 -5.90 -14.12 -6.88
N ILE A 54 -5.73 -15.44 -7.07
CA ILE A 54 -4.68 -16.21 -6.36
C ILE A 54 -3.28 -15.76 -6.79
N ILE A 55 -3.06 -15.52 -8.09
CA ILE A 55 -1.77 -15.05 -8.61
C ILE A 55 -1.38 -13.70 -7.99
N HIS A 56 -2.36 -12.81 -7.82
CA HIS A 56 -2.14 -11.44 -7.33
C HIS A 56 -2.21 -11.28 -5.81
N LEU A 57 -2.28 -12.37 -5.03
CA LEU A 57 -2.24 -12.30 -3.56
C LEU A 57 -0.90 -11.71 -3.11
N ASP A 58 -0.94 -10.76 -2.18
CA ASP A 58 0.26 -10.28 -1.49
C ASP A 58 0.45 -10.98 -0.12
N GLU A 59 1.48 -10.59 0.63
CA GLU A 59 1.78 -11.18 1.94
C GLU A 59 0.61 -11.05 2.92
N VAL A 60 -0.01 -9.86 2.98
CA VAL A 60 -1.11 -9.56 3.88
C VAL A 60 -2.35 -10.35 3.47
N ASP A 61 -2.64 -10.41 2.16
CA ASP A 61 -3.73 -11.23 1.65
C ASP A 61 -3.51 -12.72 1.94
N LEU A 62 -2.27 -13.23 1.84
CA LEU A 62 -1.93 -14.63 2.15
C LEU A 62 -2.00 -14.94 3.65
N TYR A 63 -1.62 -13.99 4.50
CA TYR A 63 -1.61 -14.19 5.94
C TYR A 63 -3.02 -14.15 6.53
N PHE A 64 -3.86 -13.22 6.07
CA PHE A 64 -5.23 -13.02 6.57
C PHE A 64 -6.31 -13.72 5.73
N GLY A 65 -5.97 -14.23 4.54
CA GLY A 65 -6.87 -14.92 3.63
C GLY A 65 -7.38 -16.25 4.18
N GLN A 66 -8.59 -16.64 3.76
CA GLN A 66 -9.16 -17.95 4.12
C GLN A 66 -8.56 -19.05 3.23
N ILE A 67 -8.21 -20.17 3.86
CA ILE A 67 -7.61 -21.35 3.18
C ILE A 67 -8.62 -22.05 2.25
N ASP A 68 -9.93 -21.86 2.47
CA ASP A 68 -10.99 -22.60 1.77
C ASP A 68 -11.35 -22.04 0.38
N GLY A 69 -10.59 -21.08 -0.17
CA GLY A 69 -10.75 -20.55 -1.54
C GLY A 69 -12.00 -19.71 -1.82
N MET A 70 -12.90 -19.56 -0.84
CA MET A 70 -14.05 -18.64 -0.85
C MET A 70 -13.69 -17.27 -0.22
N GLY A 71 -12.39 -16.96 -0.10
CA GLY A 71 -11.90 -15.82 0.64
C GLY A 71 -12.34 -14.46 0.07
N LEU A 72 -12.52 -13.49 0.95
CA LEU A 72 -12.55 -12.09 0.54
C LEU A 72 -11.14 -11.67 0.13
N TYR A 73 -11.03 -11.21 -1.11
CA TYR A 73 -9.82 -10.59 -1.63
C TYR A 73 -9.84 -9.10 -1.29
N SER A 74 -8.67 -8.52 -1.02
CA SER A 74 -8.58 -7.08 -0.80
C SER A 74 -9.09 -6.32 -2.04
N PRO A 75 -9.61 -5.09 -1.87
CA PRO A 75 -10.00 -4.25 -3.00
C PRO A 75 -8.88 -4.09 -4.03
N ARG A 76 -7.63 -4.07 -3.55
CA ARG A 76 -6.45 -4.01 -4.40
C ARG A 76 -6.26 -5.30 -5.21
N ASN A 77 -6.34 -6.47 -4.59
CA ASN A 77 -6.24 -7.75 -5.29
C ASN A 77 -7.32 -7.89 -6.38
N GLU A 78 -8.57 -7.50 -6.09
CA GLU A 78 -9.65 -7.55 -7.08
C GLU A 78 -9.35 -6.69 -8.31
N MET A 79 -8.85 -5.48 -8.09
CA MET A 79 -8.48 -4.56 -9.17
C MET A 79 -7.32 -5.11 -10.01
N GLU A 80 -6.27 -5.61 -9.37
CA GLU A 80 -5.09 -6.21 -10.02
C GLU A 80 -5.49 -7.45 -10.86
N ALA A 81 -6.35 -8.31 -10.31
CA ALA A 81 -6.85 -9.50 -11.00
C ALA A 81 -7.64 -9.13 -12.27
N LEU A 82 -8.59 -8.19 -12.18
CA LEU A 82 -9.39 -7.74 -13.32
C LEU A 82 -8.53 -7.06 -14.40
N ASN A 83 -7.59 -6.19 -14.01
CA ASN A 83 -6.69 -5.50 -14.95
C ASN A 83 -5.72 -6.47 -15.62
N SER A 84 -5.20 -7.46 -14.89
CA SER A 84 -4.37 -8.52 -15.44
C SER A 84 -5.13 -9.35 -16.48
N MET A 85 -6.40 -9.69 -16.21
CA MET A 85 -7.25 -10.39 -17.19
C MET A 85 -7.48 -9.55 -18.44
N LEU A 86 -7.78 -8.25 -18.28
CA LEU A 86 -7.97 -7.32 -19.40
C LEU A 86 -6.71 -7.21 -20.26
N SER A 87 -5.54 -7.09 -19.63
CA SER A 87 -4.24 -7.04 -20.31
C SER A 87 -3.96 -8.33 -21.12
N LEU A 88 -4.26 -9.50 -20.56
CA LEU A 88 -4.13 -10.79 -21.25
C LEU A 88 -5.04 -10.89 -22.50
N ILE A 89 -6.26 -10.36 -22.41
CA ILE A 89 -7.19 -10.30 -23.54
C ILE A 89 -6.70 -9.34 -24.62
N ASN A 90 -6.27 -8.13 -24.24
CA ASN A 90 -5.74 -7.13 -25.16
C ASN A 90 -4.50 -7.65 -25.92
N THR A 91 -3.61 -8.37 -25.22
CA THR A 91 -2.45 -9.01 -25.86
C THR A 91 -2.89 -10.11 -26.82
N SER A 92 -3.93 -10.89 -26.48
CA SER A 92 -4.46 -11.94 -27.34
C SER A 92 -5.08 -11.40 -28.63
N PHE A 93 -5.75 -10.24 -28.59
CA PHE A 93 -6.28 -9.57 -29.79
C PHE A 93 -5.19 -9.23 -30.82
N SER A 94 -4.00 -8.83 -30.35
CA SER A 94 -2.87 -8.50 -31.24
C SER A 94 -2.33 -9.73 -32.01
N SER A 95 -2.67 -10.94 -31.56
CA SER A 95 -2.09 -12.21 -32.05
C SER A 95 -3.03 -13.09 -32.89
N GLN A 96 -4.33 -12.80 -32.97
CA GLN A 96 -5.34 -13.73 -33.51
C GLN A 96 -6.04 -13.30 -34.83
N VAL A 97 -6.56 -14.29 -35.57
CA VAL A 97 -7.30 -14.17 -36.84
C VAL A 97 -8.82 -14.02 -36.59
N HIS A 98 -9.46 -13.18 -37.42
CA HIS A 98 -10.85 -12.65 -37.44
C HIS A 98 -12.04 -13.42 -36.82
N MET A 99 -11.99 -14.74 -36.58
CA MET A 99 -13.14 -15.55 -36.12
C MET A 99 -13.23 -15.75 -34.61
N GLN A 100 -12.16 -15.51 -33.85
CA GLN A 100 -12.17 -15.56 -32.37
C GLN A 100 -12.48 -14.18 -31.74
N THR A 101 -12.61 -13.15 -32.57
CA THR A 101 -12.73 -11.75 -32.16
C THR A 101 -14.00 -11.45 -31.37
N HIS A 102 -15.15 -12.06 -31.73
CA HIS A 102 -16.42 -11.79 -31.04
C HIS A 102 -16.45 -12.33 -29.60
N ALA A 103 -16.05 -13.58 -29.38
CA ALA A 103 -16.01 -14.18 -28.05
C ALA A 103 -15.00 -13.48 -27.12
N LEU A 104 -13.87 -13.00 -27.66
CA LEU A 104 -12.92 -12.17 -26.91
C LEU A 104 -13.49 -10.79 -26.58
N GLN A 105 -14.25 -10.19 -27.50
CA GLN A 105 -14.92 -8.91 -27.25
C GLN A 105 -15.96 -9.04 -26.13
N ASP A 106 -16.81 -10.07 -26.18
CA ASP A 106 -17.81 -10.31 -25.14
C ASP A 106 -17.15 -10.49 -23.76
N LEU A 107 -15.99 -11.18 -23.71
CA LEU A 107 -15.22 -11.37 -22.49
C LEU A 107 -14.58 -10.05 -22.02
N GLN A 108 -14.03 -9.26 -22.93
CA GLN A 108 -13.48 -7.93 -22.65
C GLN A 108 -14.56 -7.02 -22.05
N ASP A 109 -15.73 -6.94 -22.68
CA ASP A 109 -16.86 -6.13 -22.25
C ASP A 109 -17.35 -6.55 -20.86
N ALA A 110 -17.39 -7.86 -20.59
CA ALA A 110 -17.78 -8.38 -19.28
C ALA A 110 -16.76 -8.04 -18.17
N ILE A 111 -15.46 -8.02 -18.49
CA ILE A 111 -14.40 -7.61 -17.54
C ILE A 111 -14.47 -6.11 -17.28
N VAL A 112 -14.55 -5.31 -18.34
CA VAL A 112 -14.70 -3.85 -18.23
C VAL A 112 -15.93 -3.52 -17.39
N LYS A 113 -17.07 -4.17 -17.65
CA LYS A 113 -18.28 -4.02 -16.82
C LYS A 113 -18.02 -4.32 -15.34
N ARG A 114 -17.28 -5.38 -15.00
CA ARG A 114 -16.91 -5.68 -13.60
C ARG A 114 -16.00 -4.61 -13.00
N ILE A 115 -15.06 -4.06 -13.78
CA ILE A 115 -14.22 -2.95 -13.33
C ILE A 115 -15.07 -1.70 -13.05
N HIS A 116 -16.06 -1.39 -13.88
CA HIS A 116 -17.00 -0.30 -13.62
C HIS A 116 -17.83 -0.53 -12.37
N GLU A 117 -18.43 -1.73 -12.21
CA GLU A 117 -19.20 -2.09 -11.02
C GLU A 117 -18.36 -1.99 -9.74
N PHE A 118 -17.10 -2.42 -9.81
CA PHE A 118 -16.15 -2.31 -8.72
C PHE A 118 -15.79 -0.84 -8.41
N GLY A 119 -15.43 -0.05 -9.43
CA GLY A 119 -15.12 1.37 -9.27
C GLY A 119 -16.28 2.18 -8.69
N ALA A 120 -17.51 1.93 -9.17
CA ALA A 120 -18.71 2.61 -8.70
C ALA A 120 -19.02 2.33 -7.22
N LYS A 121 -18.69 1.14 -6.71
CA LYS A 121 -18.90 0.76 -5.31
C LYS A 121 -18.08 1.61 -4.33
N TYR A 122 -16.91 2.07 -4.76
CA TYR A 122 -15.92 2.75 -3.91
C TYR A 122 -15.67 4.21 -4.31
N LYS A 123 -16.57 4.78 -5.12
CA LYS A 123 -16.50 6.17 -5.55
C LYS A 123 -16.58 7.10 -4.33
N VAL A 124 -15.59 7.99 -4.20
CA VAL A 124 -15.53 8.98 -3.13
C VAL A 124 -15.94 10.34 -3.68
N GLU A 125 -16.96 10.95 -3.08
CA GLU A 125 -17.34 12.32 -3.41
C GLU A 125 -16.31 13.30 -2.82
N ASN A 126 -15.50 13.87 -3.70
CA ASN A 126 -14.48 14.86 -3.32
C ASN A 126 -15.05 16.28 -3.45
N LYS A 127 -14.84 17.11 -2.42
CA LYS A 127 -15.17 18.54 -2.48
C LYS A 127 -13.96 19.34 -2.95
N ILE A 128 -14.13 20.02 -4.07
CA ILE A 128 -13.12 20.92 -4.62
C ILE A 128 -13.27 22.28 -3.93
N ASP A 129 -12.18 22.75 -3.31
CA ASP A 129 -12.11 24.10 -2.78
C ASP A 129 -11.78 25.08 -3.91
N LYS A 130 -12.81 25.77 -4.41
CA LYS A 130 -12.69 26.77 -5.47
C LYS A 130 -12.05 28.08 -4.99
N SER A 131 -11.85 28.27 -3.69
CA SER A 131 -11.24 29.49 -3.14
C SER A 131 -9.71 29.45 -3.20
N TYR A 132 -9.12 28.26 -3.29
CA TYR A 132 -7.67 28.10 -3.38
C TYR A 132 -7.12 28.59 -4.72
N ASN A 133 -6.03 29.36 -4.68
CA ASN A 133 -5.37 29.85 -5.88
C ASN A 133 -4.33 28.84 -6.40
N CYS A 134 -4.65 28.16 -7.51
CA CYS A 134 -3.76 27.24 -8.22
C CYS A 134 -2.88 27.89 -9.33
N ASP A 135 -2.60 29.20 -9.29
CA ASP A 135 -1.87 29.91 -10.37
C ASP A 135 -0.41 29.43 -10.54
N LYS A 136 0.21 28.91 -9.48
CA LYS A 136 1.55 28.30 -9.57
C LYS A 136 1.48 26.96 -10.32
N GLU A 137 0.52 26.12 -9.95
CA GLU A 137 0.27 24.81 -10.52
C GLU A 137 -0.14 24.91 -11.99
N LYS A 138 -0.98 25.88 -12.35
CA LYS A 138 -1.33 26.15 -13.76
C LYS A 138 -0.11 26.50 -14.60
N ARG A 139 0.77 27.37 -14.11
CA ARG A 139 2.04 27.72 -14.81
C ARG A 139 2.98 26.52 -14.94
N LEU A 140 2.99 25.63 -13.95
CA LEU A 140 3.73 24.36 -14.04
C LEU A 140 3.15 23.44 -15.11
N VAL A 141 1.82 23.30 -15.19
CA VAL A 141 1.15 22.51 -16.25
C VAL A 141 1.46 23.11 -17.62
N GLU A 142 1.34 24.44 -17.80
CA GLU A 142 1.70 25.11 -19.05
C GLU A 142 3.16 24.89 -19.43
N TRP A 143 4.09 25.00 -18.47
CA TRP A 143 5.50 24.68 -18.69
C TRP A 143 5.68 23.21 -19.11
N ALA A 144 4.98 22.29 -18.45
CA ALA A 144 5.06 20.87 -18.74
C ALA A 144 4.53 20.54 -20.14
N GLU A 145 3.39 21.11 -20.55
CA GLU A 145 2.81 20.97 -21.88
C GLU A 145 3.75 21.50 -22.97
N ASN A 146 4.39 22.64 -22.74
CA ASN A 146 5.43 23.17 -23.63
C ASN A 146 6.66 22.26 -23.76
N ASN A 147 6.88 21.37 -22.78
CA ASN A 147 7.93 20.34 -22.81
C ASN A 147 7.39 18.96 -23.26
N GLY A 148 6.18 18.90 -23.82
CA GLY A 148 5.62 17.69 -24.43
C GLY A 148 4.76 16.82 -23.51
N VAL A 149 4.46 17.28 -22.30
CA VAL A 149 3.47 16.59 -21.44
C VAL A 149 2.10 16.68 -22.08
N LYS A 150 1.36 15.57 -22.03
CA LYS A 150 -0.07 15.55 -22.34
C LYS A 150 -0.80 15.15 -21.08
N THR A 151 -1.81 15.92 -20.69
CA THR A 151 -2.63 15.60 -19.53
C THR A 151 -4.10 15.82 -19.82
N ARG A 152 -4.93 14.91 -19.31
CA ARG A 152 -6.40 15.01 -19.28
C ARG A 152 -6.88 15.40 -17.87
N LEU A 153 -5.96 15.84 -17.02
CA LEU A 153 -6.19 16.19 -15.63
C LEU A 153 -5.90 17.68 -15.38
N GLN A 154 -6.61 18.25 -14.41
CA GLN A 154 -6.39 19.60 -13.91
C GLN A 154 -5.99 19.56 -12.44
N ILE A 155 -5.01 20.38 -12.05
CA ILE A 155 -4.63 20.51 -10.64
C ILE A 155 -5.65 21.37 -9.89
N ALA A 156 -6.14 20.87 -8.76
CA ALA A 156 -7.13 21.50 -7.91
C ALA A 156 -6.79 21.32 -6.43
N TYR A 157 -7.42 22.11 -5.57
CA TYR A 157 -7.37 21.88 -4.13
C TYR A 157 -8.61 21.10 -3.69
N ILE A 158 -8.37 20.03 -2.94
CA ILE A 158 -9.37 19.04 -2.58
C ILE A 158 -9.43 19.00 -1.05
N GLU A 159 -10.62 19.21 -0.51
CA GLU A 159 -10.85 19.26 0.94
C GLU A 159 -10.39 17.94 1.58
N GLY A 160 -9.52 18.02 2.58
CA GLY A 160 -8.92 16.86 3.27
C GLY A 160 -7.71 16.23 2.58
N ALA A 161 -7.54 16.39 1.26
CA ALA A 161 -6.40 15.82 0.52
C ALA A 161 -5.34 16.86 0.10
N GLY A 162 -5.66 18.15 0.22
CA GLY A 162 -4.76 19.23 -0.22
C GLY A 162 -4.75 19.37 -1.73
N ARG A 163 -3.57 19.62 -2.32
CA ARG A 163 -3.45 19.73 -3.78
C ARG A 163 -3.57 18.35 -4.40
N GLY A 164 -4.39 18.21 -5.44
CA GLY A 164 -4.61 16.97 -6.16
C GLY A 164 -4.91 17.20 -7.64
N ALA A 165 -5.15 16.12 -8.38
CA ALA A 165 -5.52 16.18 -9.79
C ALA A 165 -6.95 15.67 -10.01
N ILE A 166 -7.76 16.41 -10.77
CA ILE A 166 -9.13 16.03 -11.14
C ILE A 166 -9.24 15.77 -12.65
N ALA A 167 -10.12 14.86 -13.06
CA ALA A 167 -10.34 14.59 -14.47
C ALA A 167 -11.10 15.75 -15.16
N MET A 168 -10.64 16.16 -16.34
CA MET A 168 -11.29 17.23 -17.13
C MET A 168 -12.45 16.72 -17.99
N GLU A 169 -12.54 15.41 -18.16
CA GLU A 169 -13.55 14.69 -18.93
C GLU A 169 -13.72 13.28 -18.36
N ASP A 170 -14.72 12.54 -18.82
CA ASP A 170 -14.86 11.13 -18.44
C ASP A 170 -13.73 10.31 -19.09
N LEU A 171 -13.03 9.53 -18.26
CA LEU A 171 -11.90 8.72 -18.65
C LEU A 171 -12.21 7.24 -18.40
N GLU A 172 -11.96 6.41 -19.40
CA GLU A 172 -12.29 4.99 -19.39
C GLU A 172 -11.08 4.11 -19.02
N VAL A 173 -11.34 2.83 -18.72
CA VAL A 173 -10.27 1.85 -18.44
C VAL A 173 -9.31 1.77 -19.62
N GLY A 174 -8.02 1.92 -19.35
CA GLY A 174 -6.95 1.95 -20.36
C GLY A 174 -6.62 3.33 -20.92
N ASP A 175 -7.47 4.34 -20.70
CA ASP A 175 -7.17 5.71 -21.10
C ASP A 175 -5.92 6.24 -20.40
N ILE A 176 -5.14 7.07 -21.11
CA ILE A 176 -3.95 7.71 -20.57
C ILE A 176 -4.38 9.04 -19.94
N ALA A 177 -4.39 9.11 -18.61
CA ALA A 177 -4.70 10.33 -17.86
C ALA A 177 -3.55 11.36 -17.99
N MET A 178 -2.31 10.88 -18.03
CA MET A 178 -1.12 11.71 -18.18
C MET A 178 0.01 10.97 -18.91
N GLU A 179 0.70 11.66 -19.81
CA GLU A 179 1.89 11.19 -20.52
C GLU A 179 3.03 12.18 -20.31
N ILE A 180 4.11 11.72 -19.67
CA ILE A 180 5.27 12.53 -19.28
C ILE A 180 6.50 12.10 -20.13
N PRO A 181 7.07 12.98 -20.95
CA PRO A 181 8.33 12.70 -21.64
C PRO A 181 9.48 12.43 -20.67
N ALA A 182 10.33 11.45 -20.96
CA ALA A 182 11.48 11.11 -20.11
C ALA A 182 12.46 12.29 -19.90
N SER A 183 12.47 13.27 -20.80
CA SER A 183 13.34 14.45 -20.74
C SER A 183 13.05 15.42 -19.59
N ILE A 184 11.86 15.36 -18.99
CA ILE A 184 11.49 16.21 -17.85
C ILE A 184 11.41 15.45 -16.52
N ILE A 185 11.74 14.16 -16.52
CA ILE A 185 11.82 13.35 -15.30
C ILE A 185 13.13 13.70 -14.58
N ILE A 186 13.04 14.05 -13.30
CA ILE A 186 14.18 14.40 -12.47
C ILE A 186 14.71 13.12 -11.82
N SER A 187 15.98 12.79 -12.06
CA SER A 187 16.64 11.59 -11.54
C SER A 187 18.12 11.85 -11.23
N GLU A 188 18.81 10.85 -10.69
CA GLU A 188 20.27 10.88 -10.45
C GLU A 188 21.10 11.27 -11.70
N ASP A 189 20.58 11.07 -12.92
CA ASP A 189 21.27 11.44 -14.16
C ASP A 189 21.56 12.95 -14.25
N LEU A 190 20.78 13.79 -13.55
CA LEU A 190 21.01 15.24 -13.46
C LEU A 190 22.21 15.56 -12.56
N VAL A 191 22.44 14.75 -11.52
CA VAL A 191 23.59 14.88 -10.63
C VAL A 191 24.86 14.62 -11.43
N HIS A 192 24.91 13.55 -12.24
CA HIS A 192 26.06 13.20 -13.08
C HIS A 192 26.49 14.32 -14.05
N LYS A 193 25.57 15.21 -14.42
CA LYS A 193 25.81 16.35 -15.32
C LYS A 193 26.20 17.63 -14.57
N SER A 194 26.12 17.62 -13.24
CA SER A 194 26.43 18.77 -12.39
C SER A 194 27.92 18.86 -12.05
N ASP A 195 28.35 20.05 -11.65
CA ASP A 195 29.68 20.33 -11.08
C ASP A 195 29.93 19.64 -9.72
N MET A 196 28.87 19.15 -9.06
CA MET A 196 28.95 18.49 -7.75
C MET A 196 29.49 17.06 -7.88
N TYR A 197 29.17 16.36 -8.97
CA TYR A 197 29.44 14.92 -9.10
C TYR A 197 30.91 14.55 -8.94
N GLN A 198 31.82 15.33 -9.51
CA GLN A 198 33.27 15.07 -9.44
C GLN A 198 33.85 15.12 -8.02
N ILE A 199 33.14 15.76 -7.09
CA ILE A 199 33.50 15.82 -5.67
C ILE A 199 32.84 14.66 -4.96
N LEU A 200 31.52 14.51 -5.15
CA LEU A 200 30.69 13.52 -4.48
C LEU A 200 31.11 12.08 -4.80
N GLU A 201 31.47 11.76 -6.05
CA GLU A 201 31.90 10.41 -6.45
C GLU A 201 33.16 9.91 -5.72
N LYS A 202 33.97 10.83 -5.17
CA LYS A 202 35.24 10.52 -4.49
C LYS A 202 35.06 10.27 -3.00
N ILE A 203 33.87 10.54 -2.47
CA ILE A 203 33.58 10.37 -1.05
C ILE A 203 33.12 8.94 -0.83
N ASP A 204 33.89 8.21 -0.02
CA ASP A 204 33.57 6.83 0.30
C ASP A 204 32.22 6.74 1.04
N GLY A 205 31.41 5.73 0.70
CA GLY A 205 30.07 5.55 1.26
C GLY A 205 28.98 6.49 0.73
N MET A 206 29.28 7.40 -0.22
CA MET A 206 28.28 8.32 -0.74
C MET A 206 27.28 7.62 -1.69
N SER A 207 26.00 7.57 -1.28
CA SER A 207 24.94 6.97 -2.10
C SER A 207 24.40 7.92 -3.16
N SER A 208 23.89 7.37 -4.28
CA SER A 208 23.20 8.14 -5.32
C SER A 208 22.03 8.97 -4.76
N GLU A 209 21.29 8.40 -3.81
CA GLU A 209 20.19 9.10 -3.14
C GLU A 209 20.70 10.35 -2.39
N THR A 210 21.79 10.22 -1.65
CA THR A 210 22.40 11.34 -0.91
C THR A 210 22.89 12.43 -1.88
N MET A 211 23.51 12.04 -3.00
CA MET A 211 23.93 13.01 -4.02
C MET A 211 22.75 13.75 -4.65
N LEU A 212 21.62 13.06 -4.83
CA LEU A 212 20.40 13.63 -5.38
C LEU A 212 19.72 14.61 -4.41
N LEU A 213 19.76 14.33 -3.10
CA LEU A 213 19.34 15.27 -2.06
C LEU A 213 20.18 16.55 -2.10
N LEU A 214 21.51 16.40 -2.15
CA LEU A 214 22.45 17.52 -2.26
C LEU A 214 22.18 18.38 -3.50
N TRP A 215 22.03 17.74 -4.65
CA TRP A 215 21.69 18.41 -5.90
C TRP A 215 20.38 19.18 -5.79
N THR A 216 19.36 18.58 -5.16
CA THR A 216 18.05 19.19 -4.95
C THR A 216 18.13 20.46 -4.12
N MET A 217 18.92 20.44 -3.04
CA MET A 217 19.13 21.61 -2.17
C MET A 217 19.77 22.77 -2.93
N LYS A 218 20.77 22.50 -3.78
CA LYS A 218 21.38 23.51 -4.66
C LYS A 218 20.40 24.02 -5.71
N GLU A 219 19.74 23.10 -6.41
CA GLU A 219 18.94 23.40 -7.59
C GLU A 219 17.69 24.22 -7.24
N LYS A 220 17.11 24.03 -6.05
CA LYS A 220 16.05 24.87 -5.49
C LYS A 220 16.38 26.37 -5.54
N HIS A 221 17.64 26.73 -5.37
CA HIS A 221 18.11 28.12 -5.37
C HIS A 221 18.67 28.58 -6.74
N ASN A 222 18.76 27.69 -7.71
CA ASN A 222 19.28 27.98 -9.04
C ASN A 222 18.21 28.66 -9.91
N CYS A 223 18.33 29.98 -10.09
CA CYS A 223 17.39 30.77 -10.89
C CYS A 223 17.40 30.41 -12.39
N ASN A 224 18.46 29.76 -12.87
CA ASN A 224 18.59 29.31 -14.26
C ASN A 224 18.20 27.83 -14.44
N SER A 225 17.71 27.18 -13.39
CA SER A 225 17.27 25.78 -13.47
C SER A 225 16.15 25.61 -14.48
N GLN A 226 16.23 24.57 -15.31
CA GLN A 226 15.11 24.12 -16.14
C GLN A 226 13.87 23.80 -15.29
N PHE A 227 14.08 23.34 -14.05
CA PHE A 227 13.04 22.91 -13.12
C PHE A 227 12.63 24.00 -12.12
N LYS A 228 13.06 25.26 -12.32
CA LYS A 228 12.75 26.38 -11.43
C LYS A 228 11.24 26.52 -11.17
N ILE A 229 10.43 26.37 -12.22
CA ILE A 229 8.96 26.42 -12.12
C ILE A 229 8.42 25.30 -11.22
N TYR A 230 8.96 24.08 -11.34
CA TYR A 230 8.57 22.97 -10.47
C TYR A 230 8.91 23.26 -9.00
N PHE A 231 10.15 23.68 -8.72
CA PHE A 231 10.56 24.02 -7.35
C PHE A 231 9.73 25.16 -6.73
N ASP A 232 9.32 26.15 -7.52
CA ASP A 232 8.48 27.27 -7.06
C ASP A 232 7.04 26.86 -6.69
N THR A 233 6.58 25.71 -7.19
CA THR A 233 5.26 25.13 -6.84
C THR A 233 5.30 24.27 -5.58
N LEU A 234 6.47 23.77 -5.18
CA LEU A 234 6.60 22.92 -4.00
C LEU A 234 6.27 23.71 -2.72
N PRO A 235 5.80 23.02 -1.66
CA PRO A 235 5.51 23.70 -0.41
C PRO A 235 6.81 24.10 0.28
N GLU A 236 6.77 25.19 1.06
CA GLU A 236 7.93 25.62 1.84
C GLU A 236 8.28 24.63 2.96
N ASN A 237 7.26 23.96 3.52
CA ASN A 237 7.38 22.92 4.52
C ASN A 237 6.49 21.73 4.11
N PHE A 238 6.96 20.51 4.32
CA PHE A 238 6.12 19.32 4.16
C PHE A 238 5.45 18.99 5.49
N ASN A 239 4.26 18.40 5.40
CA ASN A 239 3.49 17.99 6.55
C ASN A 239 3.70 16.50 6.84
N THR A 240 4.94 16.03 7.01
CA THR A 240 5.21 14.60 7.29
C THR A 240 5.46 14.34 8.78
N GLY A 241 5.43 13.06 9.19
CA GLY A 241 5.83 12.63 10.54
C GLY A 241 7.24 13.07 10.93
N LEU A 242 8.14 13.22 9.95
CA LEU A 242 9.51 13.71 10.18
C LEU A 242 9.54 15.18 10.63
N SER A 243 8.48 15.95 10.36
CA SER A 243 8.31 17.34 10.77
C SER A 243 7.40 17.52 11.99
N PHE A 244 6.96 16.44 12.65
CA PHE A 244 6.11 16.53 13.83
C PHE A 244 6.78 17.31 14.96
N GLY A 245 6.05 18.25 15.54
CA GLY A 245 6.45 18.99 16.73
C GLY A 245 6.41 18.12 18.00
N VAL A 246 6.91 18.68 19.10
CA VAL A 246 7.00 17.98 20.39
C VAL A 246 5.63 17.49 20.87
N GLU A 247 4.59 18.31 20.73
CA GLU A 247 3.23 17.94 21.15
C GLU A 247 2.66 16.77 20.34
N ALA A 248 2.92 16.72 19.02
CA ALA A 248 2.47 15.62 18.17
C ALA A 248 3.22 14.33 18.48
N ILE A 249 4.54 14.42 18.73
CA ILE A 249 5.35 13.29 19.19
C ILE A 249 4.85 12.76 20.54
N MET A 250 4.56 13.64 21.51
CA MET A 250 3.98 13.24 22.80
C MET A 250 2.59 12.61 22.64
N ALA A 251 1.79 13.07 21.67
CA ALA A 251 0.48 12.47 21.40
C ALA A 251 0.59 11.01 20.91
N LEU A 252 1.70 10.65 20.25
CA LEU A 252 1.99 9.28 19.78
C LEU A 252 2.51 8.34 20.88
N ASP A 253 2.73 8.83 22.10
CA ASP A 253 3.23 8.00 23.21
C ASP A 253 2.41 6.72 23.40
N GLY A 254 3.09 5.61 23.68
CA GLY A 254 2.49 4.26 23.75
C GLY A 254 2.21 3.59 22.39
N THR A 255 2.53 4.22 21.26
CA THR A 255 2.44 3.59 19.92
C THR A 255 3.82 3.24 19.37
N LEU A 256 3.91 2.21 18.51
CA LEU A 256 5.16 1.88 17.79
C LEU A 256 5.63 3.03 16.89
N LEU A 257 4.70 3.82 16.33
CA LEU A 257 5.01 4.95 15.46
C LEU A 257 5.84 6.04 16.17
N PHE A 258 5.69 6.19 17.49
CA PHE A 258 6.54 7.10 18.26
C PHE A 258 8.03 6.74 18.10
N GLU A 259 8.37 5.46 18.30
CA GLU A 259 9.74 4.98 18.20
C GLU A 259 10.24 5.05 16.76
N GLU A 260 9.40 4.65 15.79
CA GLU A 260 9.72 4.70 14.36
C GLU A 260 10.09 6.12 13.89
N ILE A 261 9.29 7.13 14.26
CA ILE A 261 9.58 8.53 13.88
C ILE A 261 10.84 9.05 14.57
N MET A 262 11.04 8.72 15.85
CA MET A 262 12.23 9.14 16.57
C MET A 262 13.51 8.54 15.98
N GLN A 263 13.49 7.26 15.63
CA GLN A 263 14.61 6.58 14.96
C GLN A 263 14.86 7.18 13.57
N ALA A 264 13.80 7.44 12.78
CA ALA A 264 13.94 8.05 11.46
C ALA A 264 14.54 9.46 11.54
N LYS A 265 14.10 10.28 12.50
CA LYS A 265 14.66 11.62 12.75
C LYS A 265 16.14 11.56 13.12
N GLU A 266 16.51 10.67 14.04
CA GLU A 266 17.90 10.51 14.45
C GLU A 266 18.78 10.02 13.30
N HIS A 267 18.29 9.06 12.50
CA HIS A 267 19.02 8.57 11.34
C HIS A 267 19.34 9.70 10.33
N LEU A 268 18.34 10.53 10.02
CA LEU A 268 18.55 11.69 9.15
C LEU A 268 19.52 12.70 9.76
N ARG A 269 19.46 12.90 11.07
CA ARG A 269 20.35 13.82 11.79
C ARG A 269 21.81 13.37 11.69
N VAL A 270 22.07 12.09 11.95
CA VAL A 270 23.40 11.47 11.80
C VAL A 270 23.89 11.63 10.36
N GLN A 271 23.07 11.28 9.36
CA GLN A 271 23.43 11.43 7.95
C GLN A 271 23.82 12.87 7.58
N TYR A 272 23.09 13.86 8.11
CA TYR A 272 23.42 15.26 7.90
C TYR A 272 24.75 15.66 8.55
N ASP A 273 24.95 15.31 9.81
CA ASP A 273 26.13 15.71 10.59
C ASP A 273 27.42 15.04 10.05
N GLU A 274 27.33 13.85 9.44
CA GLU A 274 28.46 13.14 8.83
C GLU A 274 28.94 13.77 7.49
N VAL A 275 28.03 14.33 6.70
CA VAL A 275 28.32 14.72 5.31
C VAL A 275 28.49 16.24 5.15
N PHE A 276 27.57 17.04 5.69
CA PHE A 276 27.35 18.42 5.21
C PHE A 276 28.29 19.48 5.82
N PRO A 277 28.63 19.45 7.13
CA PRO A 277 29.56 20.40 7.70
C PRO A 277 30.96 20.33 7.05
N ALA A 278 31.40 19.12 6.69
CA ALA A 278 32.68 18.90 6.01
C ALA A 278 32.66 19.39 4.56
N LEU A 279 31.63 19.01 3.78
CA LEU A 279 31.48 19.44 2.39
C LEU A 279 31.47 20.96 2.23
N SER A 280 30.72 21.66 3.08
CA SER A 280 30.62 23.13 3.01
C SER A 280 31.93 23.83 3.36
N LYS A 281 32.73 23.21 4.23
CA LYS A 281 34.05 23.71 4.62
C LYS A 281 35.11 23.48 3.53
N ASP A 282 35.11 22.30 2.92
CA ASP A 282 36.14 21.90 1.96
C ASP A 282 35.87 22.44 0.54
N HIS A 283 34.59 22.64 0.20
CA HIS A 283 34.14 23.07 -1.12
C HIS A 283 33.07 24.19 -1.08
N PRO A 284 33.33 25.35 -0.45
CA PRO A 284 32.34 26.40 -0.20
C PRO A 284 31.75 27.03 -1.47
N ASP A 285 32.48 26.99 -2.60
CA ASP A 285 32.01 27.54 -3.88
C ASP A 285 30.86 26.70 -4.47
N ILE A 286 30.85 25.38 -4.21
CA ILE A 286 29.86 24.43 -4.72
C ILE A 286 28.80 24.11 -3.67
N PHE A 287 29.20 24.08 -2.39
CA PHE A 287 28.37 23.78 -1.22
C PHE A 287 28.33 24.97 -0.25
N PRO A 288 27.75 26.13 -0.64
CA PRO A 288 27.67 27.28 0.25
C PRO A 288 26.76 26.98 1.45
N GLU A 289 27.29 27.09 2.67
CA GLU A 289 26.65 26.72 3.95
C GLU A 289 25.19 27.19 4.09
N LYS A 290 24.87 28.40 3.62
CA LYS A 290 23.50 28.98 3.63
C LYS A 290 22.43 28.14 2.90
N HIS A 291 22.84 27.27 1.97
CA HIS A 291 21.94 26.40 1.20
C HIS A 291 21.96 24.95 1.70
N TYR A 292 22.88 24.62 2.60
CA TYR A 292 23.11 23.27 3.11
C TYR A 292 22.91 23.20 4.63
N THR A 293 21.83 23.81 5.11
CA THR A 293 21.41 23.73 6.51
C THR A 293 20.59 22.47 6.77
N TRP A 294 20.41 22.13 8.05
CA TRP A 294 19.57 21.01 8.49
C TRP A 294 18.14 21.12 7.92
N GLU A 295 17.57 22.31 7.92
CA GLU A 295 16.21 22.56 7.44
C GLU A 295 16.09 22.32 5.92
N GLN A 296 17.10 22.72 5.14
CA GLN A 296 17.10 22.44 3.70
C GLN A 296 17.31 20.95 3.42
N PHE A 297 18.11 20.27 4.24
CA PHE A 297 18.32 18.83 4.12
C PHE A 297 17.04 18.05 4.43
N LEU A 298 16.40 18.34 5.56
CA LEU A 298 15.13 17.72 5.93
C LEU A 298 14.06 17.98 4.87
N TRP A 299 13.95 19.22 4.37
CA TRP A 299 13.02 19.56 3.28
C TRP A 299 13.29 18.75 2.00
N ALA A 300 14.56 18.54 1.64
CA ALA A 300 14.90 17.72 0.48
C ALA A 300 14.53 16.25 0.72
N CYS A 301 14.82 15.69 1.90
CA CYS A 301 14.42 14.33 2.27
C CYS A 301 12.90 14.16 2.15
N GLU A 302 12.12 15.05 2.77
CA GLU A 302 10.65 14.99 2.73
C GLU A 302 10.09 15.12 1.32
N LEU A 303 10.66 15.99 0.46
CA LEU A 303 10.29 16.06 -0.95
C LEU A 303 10.45 14.70 -1.64
N TRP A 304 11.61 14.06 -1.49
CA TRP A 304 11.88 12.79 -2.15
C TRP A 304 11.04 11.65 -1.56
N TYR A 305 10.83 11.61 -0.24
CA TYR A 305 9.98 10.60 0.38
C TYR A 305 8.51 10.73 -0.01
N ALA A 306 7.97 11.95 -0.08
CA ALA A 306 6.56 12.18 -0.36
C ALA A 306 6.20 12.18 -1.86
N ASN A 307 7.15 12.51 -2.75
CA ASN A 307 6.83 12.76 -4.16
C ASN A 307 7.63 11.91 -5.17
N SER A 308 8.60 11.11 -4.73
CA SER A 308 9.36 10.29 -5.67
C SER A 308 8.62 9.03 -6.10
N MET A 309 8.98 8.54 -7.30
CA MET A 309 8.48 7.29 -7.86
C MET A 309 9.65 6.48 -8.39
N LYS A 310 9.59 5.15 -8.25
CA LYS A 310 10.59 4.24 -8.84
C LYS A 310 10.22 3.96 -10.29
N ILE A 311 11.06 4.43 -11.22
CA ILE A 311 10.83 4.37 -12.66
C ILE A 311 11.87 3.49 -13.34
N MET A 312 11.40 2.49 -14.08
CA MET A 312 12.20 1.64 -14.96
C MET A 312 12.38 2.35 -16.31
N PHE A 313 13.63 2.64 -16.66
CA PHE A 313 13.98 3.26 -17.95
C PHE A 313 14.24 2.22 -19.04
N ALA A 314 14.37 2.69 -20.29
CA ALA A 314 14.59 1.83 -21.45
C ALA A 314 15.92 1.04 -21.40
N ASP A 315 16.88 1.49 -20.59
CA ASP A 315 18.15 0.78 -20.33
C ASP A 315 18.01 -0.34 -19.29
N GLY A 316 16.80 -0.58 -18.77
CA GLY A 316 16.52 -1.60 -17.76
C GLY A 316 16.94 -1.20 -16.35
N LYS A 317 17.35 0.06 -16.11
CA LYS A 317 17.69 0.55 -14.78
C LYS A 317 16.47 1.14 -14.08
N LEU A 318 16.29 0.75 -12.83
CA LEU A 318 15.31 1.33 -11.92
C LEU A 318 15.91 2.55 -11.23
N ARG A 319 15.23 3.69 -11.29
CA ARG A 319 15.70 4.95 -10.66
C ARG A 319 14.61 5.58 -9.84
N THR A 320 14.97 6.15 -8.70
CA THR A 320 14.09 7.02 -7.91
C THR A 320 14.01 8.38 -8.59
N CYS A 321 12.79 8.83 -8.92
CA CYS A 321 12.58 10.02 -9.74
C CYS A 321 11.52 10.94 -9.16
N LEU A 322 11.69 12.26 -9.31
CA LEU A 322 10.59 13.22 -9.20
C LEU A 322 10.01 13.43 -10.59
N ILE A 323 8.68 13.42 -10.68
CA ILE A 323 7.96 13.59 -11.94
C ILE A 323 7.10 14.84 -11.84
N PRO A 324 7.53 15.95 -12.46
CA PRO A 324 6.75 17.19 -12.48
C PRO A 324 5.32 16.92 -12.94
N VAL A 325 4.36 17.61 -12.31
CA VAL A 325 2.89 17.44 -12.50
C VAL A 325 2.32 16.12 -11.96
N ALA A 326 2.95 14.96 -12.22
CA ALA A 326 2.44 13.69 -11.71
C ALA A 326 2.51 13.58 -10.17
N GLY A 327 3.40 14.34 -9.53
CA GLY A 327 3.48 14.46 -8.08
C GLY A 327 2.22 15.04 -7.39
N PHE A 328 1.22 15.51 -8.14
CA PHE A 328 -0.10 15.92 -7.61
C PHE A 328 -1.14 14.79 -7.63
N LEU A 329 -0.83 13.60 -8.14
CA LEU A 329 -1.75 12.46 -8.08
C LEU A 329 -1.75 11.88 -6.66
N ASN A 330 -2.80 12.15 -5.90
CA ASN A 330 -2.92 11.66 -4.52
C ASN A 330 -3.14 10.16 -4.42
N HIS A 331 -2.96 9.62 -3.21
CA HIS A 331 -3.28 8.23 -2.91
C HIS A 331 -4.78 8.00 -2.65
N SER A 332 -5.23 6.78 -2.91
CA SER A 332 -6.52 6.25 -2.48
C SER A 332 -6.39 4.75 -2.22
N LEU A 333 -7.20 4.21 -1.30
CA LEU A 333 -7.38 2.76 -1.12
C LEU A 333 -8.05 2.12 -2.36
N HIS A 334 -8.72 2.94 -3.17
CA HIS A 334 -9.36 2.57 -4.43
C HIS A 334 -8.84 3.50 -5.54
N PRO A 335 -7.57 3.34 -5.94
CA PRO A 335 -6.92 4.24 -6.88
C PRO A 335 -7.39 3.97 -8.31
N HIS A 336 -7.32 5.01 -9.13
CA HIS A 336 -7.64 4.98 -10.56
C HIS A 336 -6.46 4.46 -11.38
N ILE A 337 -5.24 4.74 -10.93
CA ILE A 337 -3.99 4.33 -11.59
C ILE A 337 -3.23 3.40 -10.64
N VAL A 338 -3.10 2.15 -11.04
CA VAL A 338 -2.41 1.11 -10.27
C VAL A 338 -1.06 0.77 -10.90
N HIS A 339 -1.01 0.71 -12.23
CA HIS A 339 0.18 0.36 -12.97
C HIS A 339 0.83 1.59 -13.58
N TYR A 340 2.01 1.93 -13.06
CA TYR A 340 2.88 2.96 -13.58
C TYR A 340 4.33 2.58 -13.23
N GLY A 341 5.29 3.41 -13.59
CA GLY A 341 6.68 3.18 -13.18
C GLY A 341 7.57 2.54 -14.24
N LYS A 342 7.17 2.54 -15.51
CA LYS A 342 8.02 2.13 -16.63
C LYS A 342 7.88 3.10 -17.79
N VAL A 343 9.01 3.56 -18.32
CA VAL A 343 9.05 4.36 -19.54
C VAL A 343 8.73 3.45 -20.74
N ASP A 344 7.77 3.88 -21.54
CA ASP A 344 7.46 3.26 -22.82
C ASP A 344 8.60 3.54 -23.80
N SER A 345 9.22 2.48 -24.35
CA SER A 345 10.38 2.61 -25.24
C SER A 345 10.03 3.17 -26.62
N ALA A 346 8.79 3.00 -27.08
CA ALA A 346 8.35 3.49 -28.38
C ALA A 346 8.09 5.00 -28.35
N THR A 347 7.53 5.52 -27.26
CA THR A 347 7.24 6.95 -27.11
C THR A 347 8.27 7.70 -26.26
N ASN A 348 9.20 7.00 -25.60
CA ASN A 348 10.14 7.55 -24.62
C ASN A 348 9.45 8.42 -23.55
N SER A 349 8.29 7.94 -23.08
CA SER A 349 7.44 8.64 -22.12
C SER A 349 6.92 7.69 -21.05
N LEU A 350 6.71 8.22 -19.85
CA LEU A 350 6.01 7.56 -18.75
C LEU A 350 4.51 7.82 -18.90
N LYS A 351 3.71 6.76 -18.89
CA LYS A 351 2.24 6.84 -19.05
C LYS A 351 1.55 6.45 -17.74
N PHE A 352 0.53 7.22 -17.39
CA PHE A 352 -0.37 6.98 -16.27
C PHE A 352 -1.72 6.52 -16.83
N SER A 353 -1.83 5.23 -17.08
CA SER A 353 -3.03 4.61 -17.65
C SER A 353 -4.02 4.20 -16.56
N LEU A 354 -5.30 4.40 -16.84
CA LEU A 354 -6.37 4.06 -15.92
C LEU A 354 -6.58 2.55 -15.81
N SER A 355 -6.59 2.09 -14.56
CA SER A 355 -6.96 0.73 -14.14
C SER A 355 -8.45 0.65 -13.75
N SER A 356 -9.09 1.79 -13.51
CA SER A 356 -10.53 1.96 -13.31
C SER A 356 -10.99 3.30 -13.88
N PRO A 357 -12.28 3.43 -14.26
CA PRO A 357 -12.81 4.66 -14.86
C PRO A 357 -12.75 5.83 -13.87
N CYS A 358 -12.58 7.05 -14.39
CA CYS A 358 -12.57 8.30 -13.62
C CYS A 358 -13.54 9.30 -14.25
N SER A 359 -14.55 9.76 -13.51
CA SER A 359 -15.55 10.68 -14.07
C SER A 359 -15.05 12.12 -14.11
N VAL A 360 -15.61 12.95 -14.98
CA VAL A 360 -15.31 14.39 -15.03
C VAL A 360 -15.50 15.05 -13.65
N GLY A 361 -14.51 15.83 -13.23
CA GLY A 361 -14.48 16.50 -11.92
C GLY A 361 -14.12 15.60 -10.73
N GLU A 362 -13.98 14.29 -10.93
CA GLU A 362 -13.52 13.36 -9.90
C GLU A 362 -12.01 13.47 -9.70
N GLN A 363 -11.55 13.25 -8.47
CA GLN A 363 -10.12 13.19 -8.17
C GLN A 363 -9.53 11.91 -8.74
N CYS A 364 -8.57 12.05 -9.67
CA CYS A 364 -7.83 10.94 -10.22
C CYS A 364 -6.66 10.60 -9.28
N CYS A 365 -6.83 9.54 -8.48
CA CYS A 365 -5.80 9.05 -7.56
C CYS A 365 -4.93 7.95 -8.18
N LEU A 366 -3.67 7.84 -7.76
CA LEU A 366 -2.82 6.69 -8.02
C LEU A 366 -2.53 5.90 -6.74
N SER A 367 -1.97 4.70 -6.86
CA SER A 367 -1.49 3.98 -5.67
C SER A 367 -0.05 4.33 -5.34
N TYR A 368 0.23 4.92 -4.17
CA TYR A 368 1.63 5.07 -3.71
C TYR A 368 2.30 3.73 -3.40
N GLY A 369 1.50 2.74 -3.04
CA GLY A 369 1.97 1.41 -2.68
C GLY A 369 0.99 0.73 -1.74
N ARG A 370 1.45 -0.38 -1.17
CA ARG A 370 0.75 -1.17 -0.15
C ARG A 370 1.27 -0.78 1.24
N PHE A 371 1.04 0.47 1.63
CA PHE A 371 1.63 1.05 2.83
C PHE A 371 0.66 1.06 4.02
N SER A 372 1.21 0.83 5.22
CA SER A 372 0.49 1.00 6.48
C SER A 372 0.24 2.49 6.76
N GLY A 373 -0.70 2.76 7.65
CA GLY A 373 -0.94 4.09 8.18
C GLY A 373 0.30 4.70 8.85
N SER A 374 1.15 3.89 9.50
CA SER A 374 2.41 4.37 10.09
C SER A 374 3.37 4.90 9.03
N HIS A 375 3.53 4.16 7.93
CA HIS A 375 4.35 4.59 6.80
C HIS A 375 3.79 5.85 6.12
N LEU A 376 2.47 5.89 5.90
CA LEU A 376 1.81 7.03 5.26
C LEU A 376 1.90 8.30 6.12
N VAL A 377 1.73 8.20 7.44
CA VAL A 377 1.94 9.33 8.36
C VAL A 377 3.39 9.79 8.32
N THR A 378 4.34 8.85 8.42
CA THR A 378 5.78 9.16 8.51
C THR A 378 6.30 9.89 7.29
N PHE A 379 5.99 9.40 6.08
CA PHE A 379 6.64 9.85 4.85
C PHE A 379 5.75 10.69 3.92
N TYR A 380 4.43 10.62 4.09
CA TYR A 380 3.47 11.34 3.23
C TYR A 380 2.57 12.31 3.99
N GLY A 381 2.43 12.18 5.31
CA GLY A 381 1.73 13.16 6.12
C GLY A 381 0.22 13.04 6.16
N PHE A 382 -0.33 11.84 5.93
CA PHE A 382 -1.79 11.65 5.97
C PHE A 382 -2.16 10.22 6.36
N LEU A 383 -3.42 10.04 6.75
CA LEU A 383 -4.07 8.73 6.83
C LEU A 383 -5.12 8.60 5.71
N PRO A 384 -5.20 7.46 5.02
CA PRO A 384 -6.18 7.26 3.97
C PRO A 384 -7.59 7.20 4.55
N GLN A 385 -8.57 7.71 3.80
CA GLN A 385 -9.98 7.58 4.19
C GLN A 385 -10.45 6.14 4.00
N GLY A 386 -11.00 5.55 5.07
CA GLY A 386 -11.54 4.20 5.09
C GLY A 386 -10.66 3.21 5.85
N ASP A 387 -10.97 1.93 5.73
CA ASP A 387 -10.26 0.87 6.44
C ASP A 387 -9.12 0.33 5.56
N ASN A 388 -7.89 0.73 5.88
CA ASN A 388 -6.70 0.29 5.14
C ASN A 388 -6.36 -1.18 5.49
N PRO A 389 -6.37 -2.11 4.53
CA PRO A 389 -6.06 -3.52 4.80
C PRO A 389 -4.62 -3.77 5.25
N TYR A 390 -3.73 -2.80 5.02
CA TYR A 390 -2.30 -2.84 5.37
C TYR A 390 -1.99 -2.22 6.74
N ASP A 391 -3.01 -1.79 7.50
CA ASP A 391 -2.84 -1.39 8.91
C ASP A 391 -2.69 -2.65 9.79
N VAL A 392 -1.52 -3.27 9.67
CA VAL A 392 -1.11 -4.46 10.41
C VAL A 392 -0.23 -4.06 11.60
N ILE A 393 -0.33 -4.83 12.67
CA ILE A 393 0.49 -4.68 13.87
C ILE A 393 1.34 -5.95 13.99
N PRO A 394 2.66 -5.86 13.84
CA PRO A 394 3.54 -7.00 14.01
C PRO A 394 3.54 -7.44 15.48
N LEU A 395 3.66 -8.75 15.69
CA LEU A 395 3.79 -9.37 17.00
C LEU A 395 5.10 -10.16 17.02
N ASP A 396 5.98 -9.78 17.94
CA ASP A 396 7.25 -10.46 18.18
C ASP A 396 7.07 -11.52 19.26
N PHE A 397 7.49 -12.75 18.94
CA PHE A 397 7.48 -13.87 19.87
C PHE A 397 8.91 -14.38 20.01
N ASP A 398 9.40 -14.46 21.25
CA ASP A 398 10.68 -15.10 21.56
C ASP A 398 10.54 -16.62 21.39
N VAL A 399 10.84 -17.12 20.20
CA VAL A 399 10.88 -18.57 19.93
C VAL A 399 12.34 -19.02 20.00
N ASP A 400 12.66 -19.88 20.96
CA ASP A 400 13.93 -20.60 20.97
C ASP A 400 14.04 -21.39 19.65
N SER A 401 14.99 -20.97 18.81
CA SER A 401 15.21 -21.38 17.41
C SER A 401 15.58 -22.85 17.18
N THR A 402 15.02 -23.78 17.95
CA THR A 402 15.21 -25.22 17.80
C THR A 402 13.87 -25.89 17.53
N ASP A 403 13.33 -25.69 16.33
CA ASP A 403 12.53 -26.71 15.65
C ASP A 403 12.27 -26.26 14.20
N ASP A 404 13.02 -26.84 13.26
CA ASP A 404 12.70 -26.85 11.83
C ASP A 404 11.39 -27.62 11.63
N CYS A 405 10.24 -26.95 11.79
CA CYS A 405 8.92 -27.54 11.60
C CYS A 405 8.33 -27.14 10.23
N PRO A 406 7.96 -28.09 9.34
CA PRO A 406 7.50 -27.80 7.97
C PRO A 406 6.12 -27.14 7.83
N LEU A 407 5.45 -26.79 8.95
CA LEU A 407 4.02 -26.44 8.98
C LEU A 407 3.67 -25.06 9.56
N SER A 408 4.64 -24.25 10.01
CA SER A 408 4.43 -22.81 10.24
C SER A 408 5.35 -22.02 9.31
N ASN A 409 4.92 -21.83 8.06
CA ASN A 409 5.65 -21.09 7.03
C ASN A 409 5.70 -19.56 7.26
N TRP A 410 5.57 -19.12 8.51
CA TRP A 410 5.58 -17.72 8.91
C TRP A 410 6.52 -17.59 10.11
N THR A 411 7.55 -16.76 9.97
CA THR A 411 8.51 -16.44 11.03
C THR A 411 8.10 -15.23 11.84
N THR A 412 7.24 -14.38 11.27
CA THR A 412 6.66 -13.21 11.88
C THR A 412 5.14 -13.36 11.89
N HIS A 413 4.53 -12.89 12.97
CA HIS A 413 3.09 -12.89 13.13
C HIS A 413 2.57 -11.47 13.21
N MET A 414 1.33 -11.29 12.81
CA MET A 414 0.70 -9.98 12.74
C MET A 414 -0.79 -10.08 13.04
N VAL A 415 -1.37 -8.95 13.46
CA VAL A 415 -2.82 -8.74 13.62
C VAL A 415 -3.26 -7.51 12.84
N ARG A 416 -4.56 -7.39 12.61
CA ARG A 416 -5.20 -6.19 12.05
C ARG A 416 -6.61 -6.06 12.59
N GLY A 417 -7.29 -4.97 12.27
CA GLY A 417 -8.69 -4.77 12.66
C GLY A 417 -9.60 -5.95 12.29
N THR A 418 -10.29 -6.53 13.27
CA THR A 418 -11.09 -7.75 13.07
C THR A 418 -12.35 -7.52 12.22
N TRP A 419 -12.73 -6.25 12.00
CA TRP A 419 -13.78 -5.85 11.06
C TRP A 419 -13.45 -6.18 9.59
N LEU A 420 -12.19 -6.48 9.28
CA LEU A 420 -11.75 -6.97 7.97
C LEU A 420 -11.86 -8.50 7.84
N SER A 421 -12.30 -9.20 8.89
CA SER A 421 -12.47 -10.66 8.90
C SER A 421 -13.94 -11.04 8.91
N ASN A 422 -14.32 -11.91 7.97
CA ASN A 422 -15.69 -12.41 7.85
C ASN A 422 -15.91 -13.76 8.54
N ASN A 423 -14.84 -14.42 9.03
CA ASN A 423 -14.96 -15.71 9.68
C ASN A 423 -14.87 -15.58 11.21
N GLN A 424 -16.04 -15.49 11.83
CA GLN A 424 -16.21 -15.43 13.28
C GLN A 424 -16.56 -16.81 13.88
N SER A 425 -16.48 -17.89 13.10
CA SER A 425 -16.83 -19.22 13.59
C SER A 425 -15.80 -19.73 14.60
N ILE A 426 -16.17 -20.79 15.31
CA ILE A 426 -15.27 -21.47 16.23
C ILE A 426 -13.97 -21.87 15.54
N PHE A 427 -12.86 -21.78 16.27
CA PHE A 427 -11.47 -21.89 15.81
C PHE A 427 -10.93 -20.72 14.96
N TYR A 428 -11.74 -19.70 14.63
CA TYR A 428 -11.31 -18.54 13.83
C TYR A 428 -11.52 -17.21 14.55
N TYR A 429 -12.70 -16.98 15.14
CA TYR A 429 -12.99 -15.82 16.02
C TYR A 429 -12.72 -14.43 15.41
N GLY A 430 -12.64 -14.32 14.08
CA GLY A 430 -12.25 -13.09 13.40
C GLY A 430 -10.75 -12.78 13.44
N LEU A 431 -9.93 -13.68 14.00
CA LEU A 431 -8.49 -13.55 14.19
C LEU A 431 -7.70 -14.31 13.11
N PRO A 432 -6.44 -13.92 12.85
CA PRO A 432 -5.62 -14.57 11.82
C PRO A 432 -5.32 -16.03 12.16
N SER A 433 -5.68 -16.93 11.24
CA SER A 433 -5.45 -18.37 11.42
C SER A 433 -3.98 -18.74 11.64
N PRO A 434 -2.99 -18.17 10.89
CA PRO A 434 -1.59 -18.48 11.14
C PRO A 434 -1.14 -18.18 12.58
N LEU A 435 -1.61 -17.07 13.16
CA LEU A 435 -1.31 -16.70 14.56
C LEU A 435 -1.96 -17.68 15.54
N LEU A 436 -3.25 -17.96 15.38
CA LEU A 436 -3.96 -18.89 16.27
C LEU A 436 -3.31 -20.28 16.24
N ASP A 437 -2.95 -20.77 15.05
CA ASP A 437 -2.32 -22.08 14.89
C ASP A 437 -0.91 -22.11 15.49
N PHE A 438 -0.16 -21.01 15.44
CA PHE A 438 1.10 -20.86 16.16
C PHE A 438 0.90 -20.92 17.69
N LEU A 439 -0.01 -20.12 18.25
CA LEU A 439 -0.27 -20.06 19.69
C LEU A 439 -0.83 -21.38 20.24
N ARG A 440 -1.71 -22.07 19.48
CA ARG A 440 -2.20 -23.41 19.83
C ARG A 440 -1.06 -24.42 19.97
N ARG A 441 -0.11 -24.40 19.03
CA ARG A 441 1.05 -25.30 19.02
C ARG A 441 2.00 -25.01 20.18
N ALA A 442 2.21 -23.74 20.51
CA ALA A 442 3.01 -23.35 21.67
C ALA A 442 2.45 -23.94 22.98
N ARG A 443 1.13 -24.16 23.06
CA ARG A 443 0.46 -24.74 24.23
C ARG A 443 0.29 -26.26 24.17
N SER A 444 0.19 -26.84 22.98
CA SER A 444 0.02 -28.28 22.79
C SER A 444 0.90 -28.79 21.64
N PRO A 445 1.87 -29.68 21.91
CA PRO A 445 2.79 -30.19 20.89
C PRO A 445 2.12 -31.18 19.90
N MET A 446 0.89 -31.61 20.17
CA MET A 446 0.11 -32.43 19.23
C MET A 446 -0.59 -31.53 18.20
N PRO A 447 -0.63 -31.90 16.90
CA PRO A 447 -1.37 -31.14 15.90
C PRO A 447 -2.84 -31.03 16.30
N LEU A 448 -3.29 -29.83 16.69
CA LEU A 448 -4.71 -29.59 16.95
C LEU A 448 -5.46 -29.73 15.63
N THR A 449 -6.24 -30.80 15.50
CA THR A 449 -7.31 -30.83 14.49
C THR A 449 -8.40 -29.87 14.94
N LYS A 450 -8.99 -29.08 14.04
CA LYS A 450 -10.14 -28.19 14.33
C LYS A 450 -11.41 -29.00 14.58
N THR A 451 -11.37 -29.84 15.61
CA THR A 451 -12.44 -30.76 16.05
C THR A 451 -12.97 -30.29 17.40
N LEU A 452 -14.29 -30.39 17.56
CA LEU A 452 -15.01 -30.00 18.77
C LEU A 452 -14.80 -31.03 19.88
N ILE A 453 -13.58 -31.08 20.42
CA ILE A 453 -13.20 -31.94 21.54
C ILE A 453 -12.77 -31.03 22.69
N GLU A 454 -13.10 -31.41 23.93
CA GLU A 454 -12.83 -30.63 25.14
C GLU A 454 -11.37 -30.15 25.22
N ALA A 455 -10.40 -31.01 24.91
CA ALA A 455 -8.98 -30.65 24.93
C ALA A 455 -8.63 -29.49 23.99
N ASN A 456 -9.21 -29.46 22.78
CA ASN A 456 -8.93 -28.40 21.81
C ASN A 456 -9.60 -27.09 22.21
N LEU A 457 -10.83 -27.18 22.72
CA LEU A 457 -11.60 -26.04 23.18
C LEU A 457 -10.92 -25.38 24.39
N GLU A 458 -10.39 -26.16 25.32
CA GLU A 458 -9.66 -25.61 26.48
C GLU A 458 -8.37 -24.88 26.07
N VAL A 459 -7.62 -25.42 25.09
CA VAL A 459 -6.45 -24.73 24.51
C VAL A 459 -6.88 -23.42 23.86
N ASP A 460 -7.93 -23.43 23.05
CA ASP A 460 -8.44 -22.22 22.39
C ASP A 460 -8.89 -21.16 23.39
N LYS A 461 -9.57 -21.54 24.47
CA LYS A 461 -9.97 -20.62 25.52
C LYS A 461 -8.77 -19.88 26.09
N GLN A 462 -7.71 -20.61 26.46
CA GLN A 462 -6.53 -20.00 27.05
C GLN A 462 -5.76 -19.11 26.05
N VAL A 463 -5.66 -19.52 24.77
CA VAL A 463 -5.07 -18.67 23.72
C VAL A 463 -5.83 -17.35 23.60
N LEU A 464 -7.16 -17.39 23.62
CA LEU A 464 -7.98 -16.19 23.53
C LEU A 464 -7.86 -15.30 24.76
N GLU A 465 -7.79 -15.88 25.97
CA GLU A 465 -7.58 -15.14 27.22
C GLU A 465 -6.23 -14.43 27.26
N ASP A 466 -5.14 -15.08 26.82
CA ASP A 466 -3.81 -14.47 26.71
C ASP A 466 -3.79 -13.31 25.71
N LEU A 467 -4.36 -13.52 24.52
CA LEU A 467 -4.47 -12.48 23.52
C LEU A 467 -5.28 -11.31 24.07
N GLN A 468 -6.40 -11.59 24.72
CA GLN A 468 -7.23 -10.56 25.34
C GLN A 468 -6.45 -9.76 26.39
N SER A 469 -5.69 -10.44 27.26
CA SER A 469 -4.85 -9.78 28.27
C SER A 469 -3.81 -8.88 27.60
N THR A 470 -3.07 -9.42 26.63
CA THR A 470 -2.02 -8.69 25.90
C THR A 470 -2.56 -7.42 25.25
N PHE A 471 -3.67 -7.52 24.52
CA PHE A 471 -4.25 -6.36 23.83
C PHE A 471 -4.96 -5.37 24.77
N ASN A 472 -5.43 -5.81 25.94
CA ASN A 472 -5.90 -4.90 26.98
C ASN A 472 -4.75 -4.09 27.57
N ASP A 473 -3.61 -4.72 27.87
CA ASP A 473 -2.42 -4.03 28.37
C ASP A 473 -1.92 -2.99 27.34
N MET A 474 -1.90 -3.35 26.05
CA MET A 474 -1.58 -2.41 24.96
C MET A 474 -2.58 -1.25 24.88
N LEU A 475 -3.88 -1.52 25.08
CA LEU A 475 -4.93 -0.50 25.06
C LEU A 475 -4.80 0.48 26.24
N GLU A 476 -4.43 -0.02 27.43
CA GLU A 476 -4.15 0.79 28.62
C GLU A 476 -2.90 1.66 28.42
N ASN A 477 -1.85 1.11 27.80
CA ASN A 477 -0.61 1.84 27.49
C ASN A 477 -0.82 3.00 26.51
N LEU A 478 -1.85 2.95 25.65
CA LEU A 478 -2.20 4.10 24.81
C LEU A 478 -2.69 5.31 25.64
N GLY A 479 -3.18 5.13 26.87
CA GLY A 479 -3.72 6.22 27.70
C GLY A 479 -4.97 6.90 27.11
N ASP A 480 -5.49 7.97 27.72
CA ASP A 480 -6.70 8.64 27.25
C ASP A 480 -6.43 9.74 26.20
N THR A 481 -7.15 9.72 25.08
CA THR A 481 -7.05 10.73 24.00
C THR A 481 -7.99 11.93 24.18
N ASP A 482 -8.82 11.93 25.23
CA ASP A 482 -9.87 12.94 25.48
C ASP A 482 -9.35 14.24 26.11
N LEU A 483 -8.07 14.29 26.50
CA LEU A 483 -7.47 15.43 27.20
C LEU A 483 -7.02 16.57 26.26
N VAL A 484 -7.00 16.33 24.93
CA VAL A 484 -6.53 17.31 23.95
C VAL A 484 -7.72 18.00 23.26
N ASP A 485 -7.73 19.34 23.24
CA ASP A 485 -8.70 20.10 22.47
C ASP A 485 -8.48 19.90 20.96
N ARG A 486 -9.10 18.84 20.42
CA ARG A 486 -8.98 18.43 19.02
C ARG A 486 -9.38 19.54 18.03
N LYS A 487 -10.20 20.52 18.43
CA LYS A 487 -10.63 21.58 17.51
C LYS A 487 -9.50 22.58 17.25
N ASN A 488 -8.77 22.96 18.29
CA ASN A 488 -7.71 23.98 18.23
C ASN A 488 -6.30 23.41 18.05
N ALA A 489 -6.14 22.09 18.08
CA ALA A 489 -4.86 21.44 17.83
C ALA A 489 -4.28 21.75 16.43
N SER A 490 -2.95 21.78 16.34
CA SER A 490 -2.20 21.85 15.08
C SER A 490 -2.43 20.61 14.22
N TRP A 491 -2.06 20.68 12.94
CA TRP A 491 -2.31 19.61 11.97
C TRP A 491 -1.59 18.30 12.35
N ASP A 492 -0.37 18.40 12.86
CA ASP A 492 0.48 17.27 13.26
C ASP A 492 -0.07 16.58 14.50
N VAL A 493 -0.52 17.35 15.50
CA VAL A 493 -1.19 16.81 16.69
C VAL A 493 -2.50 16.12 16.31
N LYS A 494 -3.29 16.70 15.38
CA LYS A 494 -4.51 16.06 14.88
C LYS A 494 -4.20 14.72 14.20
N LEU A 495 -3.22 14.69 13.31
CA LEU A 495 -2.83 13.47 12.60
C LEU A 495 -2.29 12.39 13.56
N ALA A 496 -1.48 12.78 14.54
CA ALA A 496 -1.00 11.88 15.58
C ALA A 496 -2.15 11.26 16.39
N LEU A 497 -3.13 12.07 16.79
CA LEU A 497 -4.31 11.60 17.52
C LEU A 497 -5.21 10.70 16.66
N GLU A 498 -5.38 11.01 15.38
CA GLU A 498 -6.11 10.16 14.43
C GLU A 498 -5.45 8.79 14.26
N PHE A 499 -4.11 8.75 14.13
CA PHE A 499 -3.36 7.50 14.08
C PHE A 499 -3.53 6.69 15.37
N LYS A 500 -3.43 7.34 16.52
CA LYS A 500 -3.59 6.69 17.83
C LYS A 500 -4.99 6.15 18.04
N GLU A 501 -6.02 6.86 17.55
CA GLU A 501 -7.40 6.38 17.56
C GLU A 501 -7.59 5.16 16.64
N MET A 502 -6.95 5.15 15.46
CA MET A 502 -6.95 3.98 14.58
C MET A 502 -6.34 2.75 15.28
N GLN A 503 -5.19 2.91 15.95
CA GLN A 503 -4.56 1.83 16.74
C GLN A 503 -5.48 1.34 17.87
N ARG A 504 -6.08 2.26 18.63
CA ARG A 504 -7.08 1.95 19.67
C ARG A 504 -8.23 1.12 19.11
N ARG A 505 -8.76 1.49 17.94
CA ARG A 505 -9.84 0.77 17.27
C ARG A 505 -9.41 -0.66 16.92
N ILE A 506 -8.19 -0.86 16.40
CA ILE A 506 -7.64 -2.19 16.12
C ILE A 506 -7.60 -3.03 17.39
N PHE A 507 -6.95 -2.55 18.46
CA PHE A 507 -6.84 -3.28 19.72
C PHE A 507 -8.20 -3.62 20.32
N SER A 508 -9.11 -2.65 20.36
CA SER A 508 -10.47 -2.86 20.88
C SER A 508 -11.24 -3.92 20.09
N SER A 509 -11.06 -3.97 18.77
CA SER A 509 -11.69 -4.98 17.92
C SER A 509 -11.16 -6.39 18.20
N ILE A 510 -9.86 -6.52 18.50
CA ILE A 510 -9.22 -7.79 18.84
C ILE A 510 -9.70 -8.26 20.21
N THR A 511 -9.68 -7.39 21.24
CA THR A 511 -10.21 -7.71 22.57
C THR A 511 -11.67 -8.17 22.49
N THR A 512 -12.49 -7.49 21.68
CA THR A 512 -13.91 -7.85 21.49
C THR A 512 -14.05 -9.23 20.83
N SER A 513 -13.25 -9.50 19.79
CA SER A 513 -13.19 -10.82 19.14
C SER A 513 -12.76 -11.91 20.11
N CYS A 514 -11.73 -11.68 20.93
CA CYS A 514 -11.28 -12.63 21.95
C CYS A 514 -12.38 -12.90 22.99
N SER A 515 -13.00 -11.86 23.54
CA SER A 515 -14.07 -12.01 24.53
C SER A 515 -15.27 -12.80 23.98
N THR A 516 -15.69 -12.48 22.76
CA THR A 516 -16.76 -13.20 22.06
C THR A 516 -16.37 -14.66 21.78
N GLY A 517 -15.11 -14.89 21.39
CA GLY A 517 -14.56 -16.21 21.17
C GLY A 517 -14.54 -17.06 22.43
N VAL A 518 -14.15 -16.50 23.58
CA VAL A 518 -14.18 -17.21 24.88
C VAL A 518 -15.60 -17.65 25.22
N GLN A 519 -16.60 -16.77 25.05
CA GLN A 519 -18.01 -17.13 25.30
C GLN A 519 -18.48 -18.26 24.38
N LEU A 520 -18.08 -18.24 23.10
CA LEU A 520 -18.41 -19.28 22.14
C LEU A 520 -17.78 -20.63 22.54
N VAL A 521 -16.51 -20.61 22.95
CA VAL A 521 -15.79 -21.81 23.41
C VAL A 521 -16.42 -22.38 24.68
N GLU A 522 -16.76 -21.54 25.66
CA GLU A 522 -17.44 -21.97 26.90
C GLU A 522 -18.79 -22.61 26.62
N TYR A 523 -19.55 -22.05 25.67
CA TYR A 523 -20.81 -22.63 25.23
C TYR A 523 -20.61 -24.03 24.61
N GLU A 524 -19.65 -24.21 23.71
CA GLU A 524 -19.37 -25.53 23.12
C GLU A 524 -18.78 -26.52 24.15
N LEU A 525 -17.94 -26.08 25.07
CA LEU A 525 -17.45 -26.89 26.20
C LEU A 525 -18.61 -27.41 27.06
N SER A 526 -19.63 -26.58 27.29
CA SER A 526 -20.82 -26.98 28.06
C SER A 526 -21.62 -28.08 27.36
N LYS A 527 -21.69 -28.06 26.02
CA LYS A 527 -22.33 -29.11 25.21
C LYS A 527 -21.56 -30.42 25.27
N CYS A 528 -20.24 -30.39 25.07
CA CYS A 528 -19.40 -31.59 25.15
C CYS A 528 -19.57 -32.29 26.51
N LYS A 529 -19.60 -31.52 27.60
CA LYS A 529 -19.83 -32.03 28.97
C LYS A 529 -21.23 -32.61 29.17
N ALA A 530 -22.25 -32.10 28.48
CA ALA A 530 -23.60 -32.64 28.53
C ALA A 530 -23.71 -33.96 27.76
N GLU A 531 -23.13 -34.04 26.56
CA GLU A 531 -23.13 -35.25 25.74
C GLU A 531 -22.37 -36.41 26.40
N ASP A 532 -21.27 -36.12 27.09
CA ASP A 532 -20.51 -37.13 27.82
C ASP A 532 -21.26 -37.62 29.07
N LYS A 533 -22.01 -36.74 29.75
CA LYS A 533 -22.91 -37.17 30.84
C LYS A 533 -24.00 -38.10 30.34
N ASP A 534 -24.63 -37.79 29.20
CA ASP A 534 -25.69 -38.63 28.63
C ASP A 534 -25.14 -40.00 28.15
N LYS A 535 -23.92 -40.04 27.61
CA LYS A 535 -23.22 -41.30 27.26
C LYS A 535 -22.86 -42.15 28.49
N VAL A 536 -22.51 -41.51 29.61
CA VAL A 536 -22.22 -42.20 30.88
C VAL A 536 -23.50 -42.70 31.55
N LEU A 537 -24.62 -41.98 31.43
CA LEU A 537 -25.94 -42.41 31.94
C LEU A 537 -26.59 -43.52 31.10
N ALA A 538 -26.22 -43.64 29.81
CA ALA A 538 -26.72 -44.67 28.91
C ALA A 538 -25.92 -45.99 28.92
N ARG A 539 -24.79 -46.03 29.64
CA ARG A 539 -23.97 -47.24 29.90
C ARG A 539 -24.26 -47.77 31.30
#